data_AF-A0AAD5QY37-F1
#
_entry.id   AF-A0AAD5QY37-F1
#
_cell.length_a   1.000
_cell.length_b   1.000
_cell.length_c   1.000
_cell.angle_alpha   90.00
_cell.angle_beta   90.00
_cell.angle_gamma   90.00
#
_symmetry.space_group_name_H-M   'P 1'
#
loop_
_entity.id
_entity.type
_entity.pdbx_description
1 polymer ?
#
loop_
_entity_poly.entity_id
_entity_poly.type
_entity_poly.pdbx_seq_one_letter_code
_entity_poly.pdbx_strand_id
1 'polypeptide(L)'
;RILTKLANAFFDLVPMNVQRVLKNEISSVAKPFRRQGIASKMNDFSLTREKLQQYRIDGITAEATSIANQALLAKRGYKNLKEIWLRDMKGSRGQQLLETDDGTEKVVLMWKPIEEMGL
;
A
#
# COMPACT_ATOMS: atom_id res chain seq x y z
N ARG A 1 -5.40 12.15 8.09
CA ARG A 1 -6.80 11.65 8.25
C ARG A 1 -7.16 10.54 7.24
N ILE A 2 -6.86 10.64 5.94
CA ILE A 2 -7.28 9.59 4.96
C ILE A 2 -6.52 8.27 5.16
N LEU A 3 -5.19 8.34 5.33
CA LEU A 3 -4.36 7.15 5.53
C LEU A 3 -4.77 6.42 6.82
N THR A 4 -5.05 7.17 7.88
CA THR A 4 -5.62 6.62 9.13
C THR A 4 -6.97 5.96 8.90
N LYS A 5 -7.88 6.56 8.10
CA LYS A 5 -9.18 5.94 7.77
C LYS A 5 -9.02 4.61 7.03
N LEU A 6 -8.06 4.53 6.11
CA LEU A 6 -7.76 3.29 5.39
C LEU A 6 -7.13 2.26 6.32
N ALA A 7 -6.09 2.65 7.06
CA ALA A 7 -5.41 1.78 8.02
C ALA A 7 -6.38 1.18 9.06
N ASN A 8 -7.30 2.00 9.60
CA ASN A 8 -8.27 1.54 10.58
C ASN A 8 -9.31 0.56 10.00
N ALA A 9 -9.59 0.62 8.70
CA ALA A 9 -10.52 -0.29 8.05
C ALA A 9 -9.88 -1.63 7.67
N PHE A 10 -8.57 -1.79 7.84
CA PHE A 10 -7.84 -2.94 7.33
C PHE A 10 -8.35 -4.28 7.87
N PHE A 11 -8.44 -4.43 9.20
CA PHE A 11 -8.82 -5.69 9.83
C PHE A 11 -10.28 -6.07 9.58
N ASP A 12 -11.14 -5.11 9.23
CA ASP A 12 -12.53 -5.36 8.82
C ASP A 12 -12.64 -5.93 7.41
N LEU A 13 -11.57 -5.83 6.61
CA LEU A 13 -11.56 -6.14 5.17
C LEU A 13 -10.76 -7.38 4.80
N VAL A 14 -10.01 -7.95 5.75
CA VAL A 14 -9.20 -9.15 5.56
C VAL A 14 -9.83 -10.36 6.27
N PRO A 15 -9.45 -11.59 5.91
CA PRO A 15 -9.91 -12.79 6.61
C PRO A 15 -9.67 -12.74 8.13
N MET A 16 -10.58 -13.31 8.91
CA MET A 16 -10.53 -13.29 10.39
C MET A 16 -9.28 -13.97 10.99
N ASN A 17 -8.58 -14.80 10.23
CA ASN A 17 -7.34 -15.44 10.66
C ASN A 17 -6.11 -14.52 10.55
N VAL A 18 -6.24 -13.34 9.93
CA VAL A 18 -5.16 -12.34 9.83
C VAL A 18 -5.08 -11.55 11.12
N GLN A 19 -4.00 -11.75 11.89
CA GLN A 19 -3.79 -11.17 13.21
C GLN A 19 -2.65 -10.14 13.22
N ARG A 20 -1.70 -10.26 12.30
CA ARG A 20 -0.54 -9.38 12.27
C ARG A 20 -0.04 -9.17 10.86
N VAL A 21 0.26 -7.92 10.54
CA VAL A 21 0.67 -7.52 9.20
C VAL A 21 1.87 -6.61 9.24
N LEU A 22 2.72 -6.71 8.22
CA LEU A 22 3.74 -5.71 7.97
C LEU A 22 3.11 -4.56 7.20
N LYS A 23 3.25 -3.33 7.69
CA LYS A 23 2.74 -2.14 6.98
C LYS A 23 3.90 -1.41 6.31
N ASN A 24 3.85 -1.28 4.99
CA ASN A 24 4.80 -0.48 4.24
C ASN A 24 4.28 0.96 4.13
N GLU A 25 4.74 1.84 5.02
CA GLU A 25 4.23 3.21 5.11
C GLU A 25 4.88 4.16 4.09
N ILE A 26 6.16 3.98 3.81
CA ILE A 26 6.93 4.89 2.96
C ILE A 26 7.81 4.09 2.01
N SER A 27 7.61 4.29 0.71
CA SER A 27 8.49 3.80 -0.34
C SER A 27 8.89 4.98 -1.23
N SER A 28 10.19 5.21 -1.41
CA SER A 28 10.68 6.32 -2.22
C SER A 28 11.93 5.94 -3.00
N VAL A 29 11.97 6.33 -4.27
CA VAL A 29 13.15 6.23 -5.14
C VAL A 29 13.38 7.60 -5.75
N ALA A 30 14.56 8.18 -5.49
CA ALA A 30 14.93 9.47 -6.04
C ALA A 30 14.93 9.43 -7.59
N LYS A 31 14.51 10.54 -8.22
CA LYS A 31 14.28 10.64 -9.67
C LYS A 31 15.41 10.03 -10.53
N PRO A 32 16.71 10.28 -10.26
CA PRO A 32 17.81 9.72 -11.07
C PRO A 32 17.90 8.19 -11.05
N PHE A 33 17.32 7.53 -10.05
CA PHE A 33 17.43 6.07 -9.83
C PHE A 33 16.13 5.31 -10.14
N ARG A 34 15.11 6.01 -10.67
CA ARG A 34 13.84 5.37 -11.06
C ARG A 34 14.04 4.47 -12.29
N ARG A 35 13.09 3.56 -12.51
CA ARG A 35 13.07 2.59 -13.64
C ARG A 35 14.21 1.56 -13.67
N GLN A 36 14.96 1.43 -12.57
CA GLN A 36 16.02 0.42 -12.41
C GLN A 36 15.60 -0.79 -11.55
N GLY A 37 14.30 -0.95 -11.29
CA GLY A 37 13.77 -2.04 -10.45
C GLY A 37 14.02 -1.89 -8.94
N ILE A 38 14.56 -0.76 -8.49
CA ILE A 38 14.90 -0.52 -7.06
C ILE A 38 13.67 -0.62 -6.16
N ALA A 39 12.54 -0.02 -6.55
CA ALA A 39 11.31 -0.08 -5.76
C ALA A 39 10.81 -1.52 -5.56
N SER A 40 10.91 -2.36 -6.60
CA SER A 40 10.59 -3.79 -6.50
C SER A 40 11.51 -4.51 -5.53
N LYS A 41 12.83 -4.29 -5.63
CA LYS A 41 13.81 -4.88 -4.73
C LYS A 41 13.57 -4.46 -3.27
N MET A 42 13.25 -3.20 -3.02
CA MET A 42 12.95 -2.69 -1.67
C MET A 42 11.64 -3.28 -1.11
N ASN A 43 10.60 -3.43 -1.94
CA ASN A 43 9.35 -4.06 -1.52
C ASN A 43 9.58 -5.49 -0.98
N ASP A 44 10.53 -6.21 -1.56
CA ASP A 44 10.80 -7.60 -1.20
C ASP A 44 11.89 -7.75 -0.12
N PHE A 45 12.71 -6.71 0.12
CA PHE A 45 13.91 -6.77 0.97
C PHE A 45 13.63 -7.22 2.41
N SER A 46 12.47 -6.86 2.96
CA SER A 46 12.07 -7.21 4.33
C SER A 46 11.23 -8.48 4.43
N LEU A 47 10.88 -9.11 3.30
CA LEU A 47 9.95 -10.24 3.20
C LEU A 47 10.69 -11.58 3.14
N THR A 48 11.65 -11.83 4.03
CA THR A 48 12.27 -13.17 4.11
C THR A 48 11.40 -14.11 4.96
N ARG A 49 11.39 -15.41 4.61
CA ARG A 49 10.60 -16.42 5.34
C ARG A 49 10.94 -16.42 6.84
N GLU A 50 12.22 -16.28 7.18
CA GLU A 50 12.71 -16.26 8.56
C GLU A 50 12.11 -15.08 9.34
N LYS A 51 12.14 -13.88 8.77
CA LYS A 51 11.58 -12.68 9.42
C LYS A 51 10.06 -12.79 9.57
N LEU A 52 9.36 -13.22 8.51
CA LEU A 52 7.91 -13.37 8.54
C LEU A 52 7.47 -14.38 9.62
N GLN A 53 8.18 -15.50 9.75
CA GLN A 53 7.93 -16.49 10.80
C GLN A 53 8.29 -15.98 12.20
N GLN A 54 9.46 -15.37 12.37
CA GLN A 54 9.92 -14.81 13.64
C GLN A 54 8.89 -13.84 14.23
N TYR A 55 8.35 -12.97 13.37
CA TYR A 55 7.37 -11.97 13.79
C TYR A 55 5.92 -12.43 13.60
N ARG A 56 5.66 -13.66 13.17
CA ARG A 56 4.32 -14.21 12.88
C ARG A 56 3.47 -13.25 12.03
N ILE A 57 4.02 -12.84 10.90
CA ILE A 57 3.38 -11.91 9.96
C ILE A 57 2.51 -12.72 9.00
N ASP A 58 1.22 -12.38 8.91
CA ASP A 58 0.23 -13.03 8.04
C ASP A 58 0.16 -12.39 6.63
N GLY A 59 0.81 -11.23 6.46
CA GLY A 59 1.03 -10.61 5.16
C GLY A 59 1.46 -9.16 5.24
N ILE A 60 1.39 -8.46 4.12
CA ILE A 60 1.84 -7.07 3.96
C ILE A 60 0.73 -6.18 3.44
N THR A 61 0.64 -4.97 4.00
CA THR A 61 -0.34 -3.95 3.62
C THR A 61 0.33 -2.61 3.33
N ALA A 62 -0.27 -1.81 2.46
CA ALA A 62 0.17 -0.46 2.13
C ALA A 62 -0.99 0.43 1.67
N GLU A 63 -0.99 1.70 2.05
CA GLU A 63 -1.82 2.72 1.42
C GLU A 63 -1.06 3.35 0.23
N ALA A 64 -1.39 2.92 -0.99
CA ALA A 64 -0.73 3.38 -2.20
C ALA A 64 -1.26 4.75 -2.65
N THR A 65 -0.49 5.80 -2.40
CA THR A 65 -0.84 7.22 -2.66
C THR A 65 -0.30 7.78 -3.97
N SER A 66 0.32 6.97 -4.82
CA SER A 66 0.78 7.39 -6.15
C SER A 66 0.45 6.32 -7.20
N ILE A 67 0.21 6.74 -8.44
CA ILE A 67 -0.04 5.82 -9.57
C ILE A 67 1.12 4.83 -9.73
N ALA A 68 2.36 5.31 -9.59
CA ALA A 68 3.54 4.45 -9.71
C ALA A 68 3.55 3.35 -8.63
N ASN A 69 3.18 3.67 -7.39
CA ASN A 69 3.14 2.69 -6.31
C ASN A 69 1.95 1.73 -6.47
N GLN A 70 0.78 2.22 -6.86
CA GLN A 70 -0.38 1.39 -7.18
C GLN A 70 -0.06 0.36 -8.25
N ALA A 71 0.58 0.79 -9.35
CA ALA A 71 1.00 -0.09 -10.43
C ALA A 71 2.05 -1.12 -9.99
N LEU A 72 3.04 -0.69 -9.18
CA LEU A 72 4.06 -1.58 -8.63
C LEU A 72 3.41 -2.69 -7.78
N LEU A 73 2.60 -2.32 -6.80
CA LEU A 73 1.99 -3.26 -5.86
C LEU A 73 1.02 -4.21 -6.58
N ALA A 74 0.22 -3.70 -7.51
CA ALA A 74 -0.65 -4.53 -8.34
C ALA A 74 0.16 -5.59 -9.12
N LYS A 75 1.26 -5.18 -9.75
CA LYS A 75 2.19 -6.11 -10.45
C LYS A 75 2.84 -7.13 -9.50
N ARG A 76 2.98 -6.80 -8.22
CA ARG A 76 3.52 -7.70 -7.18
C ARG A 76 2.46 -8.62 -6.57
N GLY A 77 1.22 -8.57 -7.04
CA GLY A 77 0.13 -9.42 -6.59
C GLY A 77 -0.58 -8.91 -5.34
N TYR A 78 -0.48 -7.62 -5.02
CA TYR A 78 -1.32 -7.03 -4.00
C TYR A 78 -2.76 -6.89 -4.51
N LYS A 79 -3.71 -7.13 -3.63
CA LYS A 79 -5.15 -7.00 -3.84
C LYS A 79 -5.62 -5.65 -3.31
N ASN A 80 -6.56 -5.01 -4.02
CA ASN A 80 -7.21 -3.79 -3.55
C ASN A 80 -8.26 -4.16 -2.50
N LEU A 81 -8.17 -3.55 -1.32
CA LEU A 81 -9.17 -3.71 -0.26
C LEU A 81 -10.17 -2.55 -0.22
N LYS A 82 -9.67 -1.32 -0.37
CA LYS A 82 -10.50 -0.11 -0.28
C LYS A 82 -9.86 1.06 -1.03
N GLU A 83 -10.70 1.93 -1.55
CA GLU A 83 -10.27 3.12 -2.29
C GLU A 83 -10.92 4.38 -1.70
N ILE A 84 -10.18 5.48 -1.70
CA ILE A 84 -10.71 6.82 -1.43
C ILE A 84 -10.32 7.72 -2.59
N TRP A 85 -11.31 8.25 -3.29
CA TRP A 85 -11.11 9.20 -4.37
C TRP A 85 -10.72 10.58 -3.82
N LEU A 86 -9.67 11.18 -4.39
CA LEU A 86 -9.19 12.50 -3.96
C LEU A 86 -10.18 13.61 -4.30
N ARG A 87 -10.97 13.47 -5.37
CA ARG A 87 -12.06 14.40 -5.72
C ARG A 87 -13.17 14.50 -4.66
N ASP A 88 -13.32 13.46 -3.84
CA ASP A 88 -14.30 13.44 -2.74
C ASP A 88 -13.74 14.12 -1.48
N MET A 89 -12.44 14.43 -1.47
CA MET A 89 -11.78 15.16 -0.41
C MET A 89 -12.00 16.66 -0.59
N LYS A 90 -13.19 17.10 -0.14
CA LYS A 90 -13.61 18.50 -0.20
C LYS A 90 -13.36 19.23 1.11
N GLY A 91 -12.98 20.50 1.00
CA GLY A 91 -12.89 21.44 2.12
C GLY A 91 -14.27 21.88 2.56
N SER A 92 -14.32 22.70 3.61
CA SER A 92 -15.57 23.24 4.17
C SER A 92 -16.39 24.05 3.17
N ARG A 93 -15.79 24.54 2.08
CA ARG A 93 -16.47 25.31 1.02
C ARG A 93 -16.65 24.50 -0.27
N GLY A 94 -16.49 23.18 -0.21
CA GLY A 94 -16.66 22.29 -1.37
C GLY A 94 -15.46 22.23 -2.33
N GLN A 95 -14.40 23.00 -2.09
CA GLN A 95 -13.19 22.98 -2.91
C GLN A 95 -12.39 21.69 -2.71
N GLN A 96 -11.77 21.17 -3.76
CA GLN A 96 -10.88 20.01 -3.65
C GLN A 96 -9.65 20.35 -2.80
N LEU A 97 -9.29 19.46 -1.87
CA LEU A 97 -8.18 19.69 -0.93
C LEU A 97 -6.84 19.15 -1.43
N LEU A 98 -6.86 18.19 -2.36
CA LEU A 98 -5.68 17.47 -2.81
C LEU A 98 -5.64 17.44 -4.32
N GLU A 99 -4.56 17.98 -4.88
CA GLU A 99 -4.23 17.93 -6.29
C GLU A 99 -2.84 17.31 -6.43
N THR A 100 -2.68 16.38 -7.37
CA THR A 100 -1.46 15.57 -7.52
C THR A 100 -0.75 15.93 -8.82
N ASP A 101 0.57 15.97 -8.80
CA ASP A 101 1.40 16.27 -9.97
C ASP A 101 1.65 15.05 -10.87
N ASP A 102 1.32 13.85 -10.40
CA ASP A 102 1.52 12.58 -11.11
C ASP A 102 0.23 11.97 -11.69
N GLY A 103 -0.90 12.67 -11.57
CA GLY A 103 -2.22 12.24 -12.05
C GLY A 103 -2.97 11.29 -11.13
N THR A 104 -2.49 11.04 -9.91
CA THR A 104 -3.17 10.14 -8.97
C THR A 104 -4.56 10.64 -8.55
N GLU A 105 -5.59 9.85 -8.82
CA GLU A 105 -6.98 10.24 -8.51
C GLU A 105 -7.52 9.65 -7.20
N LYS A 106 -6.84 8.64 -6.65
CA LYS A 106 -7.29 7.89 -5.47
C LYS A 106 -6.13 7.38 -4.64
N VAL A 107 -6.39 7.13 -3.36
CA VAL A 107 -5.53 6.31 -2.49
C VAL A 107 -6.14 4.93 -2.35
N VAL A 108 -5.32 3.90 -2.49
CA VAL A 108 -5.76 2.50 -2.46
C VAL A 108 -5.12 1.80 -1.26
N LEU A 109 -5.92 1.23 -0.37
CA LEU A 109 -5.46 0.26 0.62
C LEU A 109 -5.26 -1.07 -0.10
N MET A 110 -4.02 -1.55 -0.11
CA MET A 110 -3.61 -2.75 -0.81
C MET A 110 -2.99 -3.77 0.14
N TRP A 111 -3.24 -5.06 -0.11
CA TRP A 111 -2.85 -6.15 0.77
C TRP A 111 -2.33 -7.36 -0.01
N LYS A 112 -1.33 -8.05 0.54
CA LYS A 112 -0.87 -9.34 0.02
C LYS A 112 -0.65 -10.33 1.18
N PRO A 113 -1.35 -11.48 1.20
CA PRO A 113 -1.13 -12.51 2.22
C PRO A 113 0.21 -13.23 2.00
N ILE A 114 0.84 -13.75 3.07
CA ILE A 114 2.15 -14.41 2.96
C ILE A 114 2.12 -15.66 2.08
N GLU A 115 1.00 -16.38 2.04
CA GLU A 115 0.82 -17.61 1.28
C GLU A 115 0.95 -17.37 -0.23
N GLU A 116 0.70 -16.14 -0.69
CA GLU A 116 0.80 -15.72 -2.09
C GLU A 116 2.18 -15.11 -2.44
N MET A 117 3.14 -15.11 -1.50
CA MET A 117 4.46 -14.51 -1.71
C MET A 117 5.47 -15.44 -2.37
N GLY A 118 5.20 -16.76 -2.46
CA GLY A 118 6.12 -17.73 -3.05
C GLY A 118 7.46 -17.83 -2.30
N LEU A 119 7.42 -17.59 -0.99
CA LEU A 119 8.56 -17.63 -0.06
C LEU A 119 8.71 -19.00 0.59
#